data_AF-I0HL24-F1
#
_entry.id   AF-I0HL24-F1
#
_cell.length_a   1.000
_cell.length_b   1.000
_cell.length_c   1.000
_cell.angle_alpha   90.00
_cell.angle_beta   90.00
_cell.angle_gamma   90.00
#
_symmetry.space_group_name_H-M   'P 1'
#
loop_
_entity.id
_entity.type
_entity.pdbx_description
1 polymer ?
#
loop_
_entity_poly.entity_id
_entity_poly.type
_entity_poly.pdbx_seq_one_letter_code
_entity_poly.pdbx_strand_id
1 'polypeptide(L)'
;MKHIKTLAAALSALGMLAVAAPSQAAPSLTFTDNGTTYTVDPFGGFDWQSNATAISTTPVFDGATVSTTTYLASAEAIKLAGGPSWAGSGLGSNYEFTIKATILEKQTCNAWSGAVGTSTCLNATFTAVGGSFAIYFDQNVNASLTTGTGFLDGTLIISGNILPGLAGGFFVTGTNAGTGVFNFAADVDFTNVDSTKDAYFNPALDTSNAVATLQIGGNTTDWTPPTTWVDGGGIPTNPLIFQADGNQTFQAVPEPASLALVGLALAGLGYSRRRRNQA
;
A
#
# COMPACT_ATOMS: atom_id res chain seq x y z
N MET A 1 22.17 5.66 -63.83
CA MET A 1 21.02 5.21 -62.99
C MET A 1 21.37 3.98 -62.11
N LYS A 2 22.57 3.91 -61.52
CA LYS A 2 23.00 2.78 -60.64
C LYS A 2 23.02 3.13 -59.14
N HIS A 3 22.72 4.38 -58.77
CA HIS A 3 22.84 4.86 -57.38
C HIS A 3 21.52 4.96 -56.61
N ILE A 4 20.38 4.58 -57.20
CA ILE A 4 19.05 4.65 -56.54
C ILE A 4 18.66 3.31 -55.88
N LYS A 5 19.32 2.19 -56.22
CA LYS A 5 18.98 0.86 -55.68
C LYS A 5 19.61 0.55 -54.31
N THR A 6 20.63 1.30 -53.90
CA THR A 6 21.34 1.08 -52.62
C THR A 6 20.69 1.80 -51.43
N LEU A 7 19.80 2.79 -51.66
CA LEU A 7 19.09 3.47 -50.57
C LEU A 7 17.88 2.68 -50.04
N ALA A 8 17.28 1.81 -50.85
CA ALA A 8 16.11 1.02 -50.44
C ALA A 8 16.49 -0.15 -49.50
N ALA A 9 17.73 -0.65 -49.57
CA ALA A 9 18.22 -1.72 -48.69
C ALA A 9 18.68 -1.20 -47.31
N ALA A 10 19.08 0.07 -47.20
CA ALA A 10 19.52 0.66 -45.93
C ALA A 10 18.35 1.18 -45.08
N LEU A 11 17.19 1.50 -45.69
CA LEU A 11 16.02 2.01 -44.96
C LEU A 11 15.15 0.90 -44.34
N SER A 12 15.33 -0.36 -44.75
CA SER A 12 14.59 -1.51 -44.18
C SER A 12 15.25 -2.11 -42.93
N ALA A 13 16.43 -1.62 -42.53
CA ALA A 13 17.15 -2.07 -41.33
C ALA A 13 16.95 -1.16 -40.10
N LEU A 14 16.38 0.03 -40.25
CA LEU A 14 16.14 0.98 -39.14
C LEU A 14 14.74 0.86 -38.50
N GLY A 15 13.89 -0.07 -38.95
CA GLY A 15 12.46 -0.08 -38.61
C GLY A 15 12.01 -0.91 -37.41
N MET A 16 12.90 -1.61 -36.68
CA MET A 16 12.47 -2.50 -35.59
C MET A 16 13.44 -2.50 -34.40
N LEU A 17 13.68 -1.33 -33.80
CA LEU A 17 13.91 -1.29 -32.36
C LEU A 17 12.54 -1.16 -31.70
N ALA A 18 11.78 -2.26 -31.73
CA ALA A 18 10.69 -2.43 -30.79
C ALA A 18 11.36 -2.59 -29.42
N VAL A 19 11.50 -1.48 -28.69
CA VAL A 19 11.80 -1.55 -27.25
C VAL A 19 10.62 -2.28 -26.65
N ALA A 20 10.81 -3.55 -26.30
CA ALA A 20 9.84 -4.30 -25.55
C ALA A 20 9.78 -3.65 -24.16
N ALA A 21 8.88 -2.69 -23.99
CA ALA A 21 8.55 -2.18 -22.68
C ALA A 21 7.93 -3.35 -21.90
N PRO A 22 8.39 -3.64 -20.67
CA PRO A 22 7.73 -4.64 -19.85
C PRO A 22 6.27 -4.23 -19.68
N SER A 23 5.34 -5.09 -20.09
CA SER A 23 3.93 -4.90 -19.77
C SER A 23 3.75 -5.43 -18.35
N GLN A 24 3.29 -4.56 -17.45
CA GLN A 24 2.94 -4.95 -16.10
C GLN A 24 1.62 -5.74 -16.17
N ALA A 25 1.62 -7.03 -15.86
CA ALA A 25 0.37 -7.75 -15.65
C ALA A 25 -0.32 -7.16 -14.42
N ALA A 26 -1.58 -6.75 -14.56
CA ALA A 26 -2.35 -6.30 -13.41
C ALA A 26 -2.54 -7.48 -12.44
N PRO A 27 -2.27 -7.31 -11.14
CA PRO A 27 -2.43 -8.39 -10.18
C PRO A 27 -3.91 -8.73 -10.01
N SER A 28 -4.22 -10.00 -9.83
CA SER A 28 -5.52 -10.45 -9.32
C SER A 28 -5.38 -10.90 -7.87
N LEU A 29 -6.40 -10.65 -7.05
CA LEU A 29 -6.56 -11.24 -5.72
C LEU A 29 -7.64 -12.33 -5.80
N THR A 30 -7.31 -13.56 -5.45
CA THR A 30 -8.27 -14.65 -5.29
C THR A 30 -8.34 -15.05 -3.83
N PHE A 31 -9.54 -15.20 -3.30
CA PHE A 31 -9.74 -15.65 -1.92
C PHE A 31 -11.00 -16.49 -1.76
N THR A 32 -11.06 -17.29 -0.71
CA THR A 32 -12.16 -18.21 -0.42
C THR A 32 -12.72 -17.92 0.97
N ASP A 33 -14.03 -17.68 1.03
CA ASP A 33 -14.80 -17.57 2.27
C ASP A 33 -15.90 -18.62 2.26
N ASN A 34 -15.98 -19.46 3.30
CA ASN A 34 -16.99 -20.50 3.45
C ASN A 34 -17.18 -21.38 2.19
N GLY A 35 -16.07 -21.70 1.51
CA GLY A 35 -16.05 -22.52 0.29
C GLY A 35 -16.46 -21.78 -1.00
N THR A 36 -16.79 -20.49 -0.93
CA THR A 36 -17.02 -19.64 -2.11
C THR A 36 -15.74 -18.90 -2.47
N THR A 37 -15.23 -19.13 -3.68
CA THR A 37 -14.05 -18.43 -4.18
C THR A 37 -14.46 -17.15 -4.92
N TYR A 38 -13.87 -16.04 -4.49
CA TYR A 38 -13.97 -14.73 -5.10
C TYR A 38 -12.69 -14.41 -5.86
N THR A 39 -12.80 -13.59 -6.90
CA THR A 39 -11.64 -13.05 -7.61
C THR A 39 -11.87 -11.57 -7.90
N VAL A 40 -10.88 -10.77 -7.52
CA VAL A 40 -10.79 -9.34 -7.77
C VAL A 40 -9.71 -9.15 -8.83
N ASP A 41 -10.13 -8.86 -10.05
CA ASP A 41 -9.25 -8.71 -11.20
C ASP A 41 -9.76 -7.55 -12.08
N PRO A 42 -8.96 -6.49 -12.29
CA PRO A 42 -7.64 -6.26 -11.71
C PRO A 42 -7.72 -5.74 -10.27
N PHE A 43 -6.92 -6.30 -9.36
CA PHE A 43 -6.73 -5.79 -7.99
C PHE A 43 -5.93 -4.49 -8.00
N GLY A 44 -6.42 -3.46 -7.31
CA GLY A 44 -5.77 -2.16 -7.17
C GLY A 44 -5.33 -1.83 -5.75
N GLY A 45 -5.99 -2.40 -4.73
CA GLY A 45 -5.64 -2.18 -3.33
C GLY A 45 -6.82 -2.24 -2.38
N PHE A 46 -6.70 -1.56 -1.25
CA PHE A 46 -7.69 -1.53 -0.17
C PHE A 46 -8.11 -0.09 0.16
N ASP A 47 -9.39 0.05 0.48
CA ASP A 47 -9.95 1.19 1.20
C ASP A 47 -10.10 0.74 2.65
N TRP A 48 -9.40 1.37 3.56
CA TRP A 48 -9.44 1.04 4.99
C TRP A 48 -10.58 1.81 5.66
N GLN A 49 -11.16 1.23 6.71
CA GLN A 49 -12.26 1.86 7.43
C GLN A 49 -11.89 3.27 7.90
N SER A 50 -12.83 4.20 7.72
CA SER A 50 -12.67 5.62 8.10
C SER A 50 -12.54 5.89 9.60
N ASN A 51 -12.83 4.88 10.44
CA ASN A 51 -12.65 4.92 11.89
C ASN A 51 -11.44 4.10 12.36
N ALA A 52 -10.49 3.78 11.48
CA ALA A 52 -9.24 3.15 11.87
C ALA A 52 -8.46 4.00 12.87
N THR A 53 -7.41 3.43 13.48
CA THR A 53 -6.67 4.11 14.55
C THR A 53 -5.17 4.08 14.31
N ALA A 54 -4.54 5.24 14.47
CA ALA A 54 -3.08 5.40 14.50
C ALA A 54 -2.65 5.89 15.89
N ILE A 55 -1.65 5.23 16.49
CA ILE A 55 -1.08 5.62 17.78
C ILE A 55 0.40 5.90 17.60
N SER A 56 0.80 7.15 17.82
CA SER A 56 2.20 7.53 17.95
C SER A 56 2.61 7.44 19.42
N THR A 57 3.81 6.90 19.65
CA THR A 57 4.57 7.15 20.88
C THR A 57 4.70 8.64 21.16
N THR A 58 5.08 9.01 22.40
CA THR A 58 5.26 10.40 22.81
C THR A 58 6.05 11.17 21.75
N PRO A 59 5.47 12.25 21.19
CA PRO A 59 6.13 12.98 20.14
C PRO A 59 7.34 13.75 20.68
N VAL A 60 8.45 13.72 19.94
CA VAL A 60 9.65 14.50 20.22
C VAL A 60 10.03 15.27 18.97
N PHE A 61 9.84 16.58 19.01
CA PHE A 61 9.96 17.46 17.85
C PHE A 61 11.36 18.04 17.65
N ASP A 62 12.39 17.20 17.72
CA ASP A 62 13.80 17.59 17.59
C ASP A 62 14.43 17.25 16.22
N GLY A 63 13.66 16.62 15.32
CA GLY A 63 14.12 16.16 14.02
C GLY A 63 15.15 15.02 14.06
N ALA A 64 15.38 14.43 15.23
CA ALA A 64 16.45 13.46 15.47
C ALA A 64 15.95 12.18 16.14
N THR A 65 15.12 12.31 17.17
CA THR A 65 14.54 11.21 17.92
C THR A 65 13.56 10.44 17.04
N VAL A 66 13.71 9.11 17.02
CA VAL A 66 12.80 8.23 16.30
C VAL A 66 11.64 7.87 17.21
N SER A 67 10.44 8.21 16.77
CA SER A 67 9.16 7.79 17.33
C SER A 67 8.60 6.64 16.51
N THR A 68 7.74 5.84 17.14
CA THR A 68 6.97 4.79 16.46
C THR A 68 5.52 5.20 16.37
N THR A 69 4.93 5.06 15.18
CA THR A 69 3.50 5.17 14.93
C THR A 69 2.96 3.82 14.47
N THR A 70 1.99 3.27 15.19
CA THR A 70 1.32 2.02 14.81
C THR A 70 -0.08 2.31 14.32
N TYR A 71 -0.42 1.81 13.14
CA TYR A 71 -1.73 1.92 12.51
C TYR A 71 -2.38 0.54 12.40
N LEU A 72 -3.63 0.42 12.85
CA LEU A 72 -4.47 -0.77 12.68
C LEU A 72 -5.77 -0.39 11.98
N ALA A 73 -6.17 -1.17 10.98
CA ALA A 73 -7.44 -1.00 10.28
C ALA A 73 -7.95 -2.32 9.71
N SER A 74 -9.27 -2.43 9.56
CA SER A 74 -9.92 -3.42 8.70
C SER A 74 -10.29 -2.75 7.37
N ALA A 75 -10.35 -3.52 6.28
CA ALA A 75 -10.77 -3.02 4.99
C ALA A 75 -12.27 -2.75 4.97
N GLU A 76 -12.66 -1.57 4.51
CA GLU A 76 -14.04 -1.23 4.17
C GLU A 76 -14.36 -1.62 2.72
N ALA A 77 -13.37 -1.59 1.83
CA ALA A 77 -13.52 -2.06 0.47
C ALA A 77 -12.20 -2.61 -0.12
N ILE A 78 -12.34 -3.49 -1.11
CA ILE A 78 -11.25 -3.88 -2.02
C ILE A 78 -11.41 -3.05 -3.29
N LYS A 79 -10.35 -2.42 -3.79
CA LYS A 79 -10.38 -1.55 -4.97
C LYS A 79 -9.96 -2.31 -6.23
N LEU A 80 -10.67 -2.08 -7.34
CA LEU A 80 -10.20 -2.47 -8.66
C LEU A 80 -9.15 -1.46 -9.16
N ALA A 81 -8.13 -1.93 -9.89
CA ALA A 81 -7.09 -1.06 -10.43
C ALA A 81 -7.69 0.00 -11.38
N GLY A 82 -7.56 1.29 -11.03
CA GLY A 82 -8.11 2.40 -11.80
C GLY A 82 -9.65 2.44 -11.88
N GLY A 83 -10.35 1.63 -11.09
CA GLY A 83 -11.79 1.42 -11.16
C GLY A 83 -12.51 1.66 -9.82
N PRO A 84 -13.81 1.28 -9.75
CA PRO A 84 -14.57 1.36 -8.51
C PRO A 84 -14.12 0.31 -7.49
N SER A 85 -14.71 0.36 -6.30
CA SER A 85 -14.61 -0.75 -5.34
C SER A 85 -15.23 -2.02 -5.90
N TRP A 86 -14.63 -3.16 -5.59
CA TRP A 86 -15.18 -4.48 -5.87
C TRP A 86 -16.47 -4.70 -5.06
N ALA A 87 -17.49 -5.23 -5.72
CA ALA A 87 -18.86 -5.28 -5.19
C ALA A 87 -19.22 -6.64 -4.55
N GLY A 88 -18.25 -7.33 -3.94
CA GLY A 88 -18.53 -8.61 -3.30
C GLY A 88 -19.19 -8.49 -1.93
N SER A 89 -19.86 -9.56 -1.54
CA SER A 89 -20.51 -9.69 -0.24
C SER A 89 -19.57 -10.28 0.81
N GLY A 90 -19.86 -10.05 2.09
CA GLY A 90 -19.22 -10.73 3.21
C GLY A 90 -18.02 -10.00 3.84
N LEU A 91 -17.47 -8.97 3.19
CA LEU A 91 -16.40 -8.16 3.79
C LEU A 91 -16.93 -7.45 5.04
N GLY A 92 -16.25 -7.65 6.18
CA GLY A 92 -16.63 -7.10 7.47
C GLY A 92 -17.82 -7.80 8.15
N SER A 93 -18.37 -8.86 7.57
CA SER A 93 -19.42 -9.69 8.20
C SER A 93 -19.11 -11.18 8.26
N ASN A 94 -18.42 -11.71 7.25
CA ASN A 94 -18.04 -13.11 7.12
C ASN A 94 -16.52 -13.26 7.15
N TYR A 95 -15.81 -12.35 6.51
CA TYR A 95 -14.35 -12.31 6.47
C TYR A 95 -13.88 -10.87 6.60
N GLU A 96 -12.60 -10.69 6.89
CA GLU A 96 -11.96 -9.38 6.88
C GLU A 96 -10.55 -9.41 6.32
N PHE A 97 -10.14 -8.26 5.80
CA PHE A 97 -8.74 -7.96 5.53
C PHE A 97 -8.29 -6.92 6.52
N THR A 98 -7.22 -7.20 7.26
CA THR A 98 -6.72 -6.33 8.32
C THR A 98 -5.30 -5.91 7.99
N ILE A 99 -4.94 -4.70 8.41
CA ILE A 99 -3.57 -4.18 8.29
C ILE A 99 -3.03 -3.81 9.66
N LYS A 100 -1.74 -4.11 9.84
CA LYS A 100 -0.88 -3.43 10.79
C LYS A 100 0.25 -2.75 10.05
N ALA A 101 0.41 -1.44 10.24
CA ALA A 101 1.62 -0.73 9.87
C ALA A 101 2.33 -0.21 11.12
N THR A 102 3.65 -0.37 11.16
CA THR A 102 4.53 0.20 12.17
C THR A 102 5.51 1.10 11.46
N ILE A 103 5.31 2.40 11.58
CA ILE A 103 6.09 3.45 10.96
C ILE A 103 7.10 3.95 11.97
N LEU A 104 8.37 3.97 11.60
CA LEU A 104 9.43 4.61 12.37
C LEU A 104 9.67 5.99 11.77
N GLU A 105 9.54 7.04 12.55
CA GLU A 105 9.54 8.40 12.04
C GLU A 105 10.25 9.41 12.95
N LYS A 106 10.80 10.44 12.33
CA LYS A 106 11.34 11.63 13.01
C LYS A 106 10.38 12.78 12.81
N GLN A 107 10.24 13.60 13.85
CA GLN A 107 9.24 14.65 13.91
C GLN A 107 9.95 16.01 14.06
N THR A 108 9.54 16.99 13.26
CA THR A 108 10.03 18.37 13.38
C THR A 108 8.85 19.29 13.56
N CYS A 109 8.92 20.15 14.57
CA CYS A 109 7.93 21.20 14.71
C CYS A 109 8.29 22.41 13.84
N ASN A 110 7.36 22.81 12.99
CA ASN A 110 7.51 23.93 12.07
C ASN A 110 7.02 25.25 12.68
N ALA A 111 6.14 25.19 13.67
CA ALA A 111 5.60 26.37 14.34
C ALA A 111 5.24 26.06 15.80
N TRP A 112 5.80 26.83 16.72
CA TRP A 112 5.52 26.74 18.16
C TRP A 112 4.61 27.88 18.62
N SER A 113 3.78 27.60 19.63
CA SER A 113 3.01 28.62 20.36
C SER A 113 3.15 28.40 21.87
N GLY A 114 3.12 29.48 22.64
CA GLY A 114 3.29 29.44 24.10
C GLY A 114 4.69 29.85 24.57
N ALA A 115 4.88 29.89 25.88
CA ALA A 115 6.16 30.23 26.50
C ALA A 115 7.10 29.00 26.52
N VAL A 116 8.39 29.24 26.70
CA VAL A 116 9.38 28.16 26.89
C VAL A 116 8.96 27.29 28.08
N GLY A 117 8.86 25.97 27.87
CA GLY A 117 8.40 25.01 28.88
C GLY A 117 6.88 24.74 28.89
N THR A 118 6.09 25.54 28.17
CA THR A 118 4.66 25.30 27.90
C THR A 118 4.33 25.39 26.40
N SER A 119 5.35 25.26 25.56
CA SER A 119 5.22 25.42 24.12
C SER A 119 4.48 24.23 23.50
N THR A 120 3.45 24.50 22.73
CA THR A 120 2.72 23.52 21.92
C THR A 120 3.17 23.62 20.48
N CYS A 121 3.46 22.47 19.87
CA CYS A 121 3.69 22.42 18.43
C CYS A 121 2.36 22.57 17.68
N LEU A 122 2.24 23.60 16.85
CA LEU A 122 1.03 23.88 16.06
C LEU A 122 1.03 23.20 14.70
N ASN A 123 2.22 22.96 14.15
CA ASN A 123 2.42 22.36 12.84
C ASN A 123 3.67 21.48 12.92
N ALA A 124 3.52 20.19 12.64
CA ALA A 124 4.61 19.23 12.63
C ALA A 124 4.73 18.52 11.28
N THR A 125 5.96 18.23 10.88
CA THR A 125 6.30 17.37 9.76
C THR A 125 6.88 16.06 10.27
N PHE A 126 6.46 14.96 9.64
CA PHE A 126 6.87 13.60 9.97
C PHE A 126 7.65 13.03 8.80
N THR A 127 8.81 12.45 9.08
CA THR A 127 9.66 11.81 8.06
C THR A 127 9.90 10.37 8.48
N ALA A 128 9.42 9.43 7.68
CA ALA A 128 9.70 8.01 7.86
C ALA A 128 11.20 7.77 7.71
N VAL A 129 11.74 6.97 8.61
CA VAL A 129 13.11 6.43 8.54
C VAL A 129 13.10 4.93 8.28
N GLY A 130 11.92 4.31 8.26
CA GLY A 130 11.71 2.89 8.02
C GLY A 130 10.40 2.42 8.63
N GLY A 131 10.29 1.11 8.79
CA GLY A 131 9.12 0.46 9.36
C GLY A 131 8.69 -0.74 8.55
N SER A 132 7.54 -1.29 8.89
CA SER A 132 6.97 -2.45 8.22
C SER A 132 5.46 -2.37 8.18
N PHE A 133 4.85 -3.02 7.21
CA PHE A 133 3.41 -3.29 7.22
C PHE A 133 3.15 -4.76 6.93
N ALA A 134 2.00 -5.25 7.40
CA ALA A 134 1.51 -6.60 7.17
C ALA A 134 0.00 -6.56 7.00
N ILE A 135 -0.51 -7.32 6.04
CA ILE A 135 -1.93 -7.47 5.74
C ILE A 135 -2.30 -8.93 5.86
N TYR A 136 -3.43 -9.17 6.53
CA TYR A 136 -3.95 -10.49 6.84
C TYR A 136 -5.33 -10.67 6.22
N PHE A 137 -5.66 -11.91 5.88
CA PHE A 137 -7.02 -12.35 5.55
C PHE A 137 -7.53 -13.27 6.66
N ASP A 138 -8.65 -12.91 7.29
CA ASP A 138 -9.31 -13.73 8.30
C ASP A 138 -10.75 -14.06 7.86
N GLN A 139 -11.16 -15.31 8.08
CA GLN A 139 -12.54 -15.78 7.88
C GLN A 139 -13.40 -15.65 9.15
N ASN A 140 -12.84 -15.07 10.21
CA ASN A 140 -13.57 -14.68 11.40
C ASN A 140 -13.50 -13.16 11.51
N VAL A 141 -14.65 -12.49 11.56
CA VAL A 141 -14.67 -11.04 11.79
C VAL A 141 -14.57 -10.78 13.28
N ASN A 142 -13.37 -10.45 13.74
CA ASN A 142 -13.04 -10.31 15.15
C ASN A 142 -12.13 -9.10 15.45
N ALA A 143 -11.69 -8.35 14.42
CA ALA A 143 -10.90 -7.15 14.61
C ALA A 143 -11.69 -6.10 15.41
N SER A 144 -11.04 -5.55 16.42
CA SER A 144 -11.65 -4.61 17.35
C SER A 144 -10.75 -3.41 17.56
N LEU A 145 -11.19 -2.26 17.06
CA LEU A 145 -10.51 -0.97 17.23
C LEU A 145 -10.46 -0.53 18.70
N THR A 146 -11.42 -0.95 19.54
CA THR A 146 -11.46 -0.58 20.96
C THR A 146 -10.40 -1.30 21.78
N THR A 147 -10.06 -2.54 21.40
CA THR A 147 -9.09 -3.38 22.13
C THR A 147 -7.76 -3.54 21.41
N GLY A 148 -7.72 -3.20 20.11
CA GLY A 148 -6.60 -3.47 19.21
C GLY A 148 -6.29 -4.94 19.11
N THR A 149 -7.29 -5.81 18.97
CA THR A 149 -7.15 -7.28 18.83
C THR A 149 -7.79 -7.74 17.53
N GLY A 150 -7.41 -8.90 17.01
CA GLY A 150 -8.01 -9.50 15.80
C GLY A 150 -7.44 -8.96 14.48
N PHE A 151 -6.33 -8.20 14.54
CA PHE A 151 -5.68 -7.66 13.34
C PHE A 151 -4.56 -8.56 12.81
N LEU A 152 -4.08 -9.53 13.60
CA LEU A 152 -2.90 -10.34 13.30
C LEU A 152 -3.14 -11.85 13.37
N ASP A 153 -4.36 -12.29 13.63
CA ASP A 153 -4.74 -13.70 13.81
C ASP A 153 -5.22 -14.39 12.51
N GLY A 154 -5.42 -13.62 11.44
CA GLY A 154 -5.64 -14.14 10.10
C GLY A 154 -4.40 -14.75 9.43
N THR A 155 -4.58 -15.18 8.18
CA THR A 155 -3.48 -15.63 7.31
C THR A 155 -2.75 -14.42 6.74
N LEU A 156 -1.44 -14.31 6.95
CA LEU A 156 -0.61 -13.29 6.32
C LEU A 156 -0.65 -13.43 4.78
N ILE A 157 -1.00 -12.36 4.07
CA ILE A 157 -1.10 -12.36 2.61
C ILE A 157 -0.17 -11.34 1.93
N ILE A 158 0.17 -10.24 2.60
CA ILE A 158 1.12 -9.24 2.11
C ILE A 158 1.94 -8.77 3.31
N SER A 159 3.25 -8.61 3.14
CA SER A 159 4.06 -7.76 4.02
C SER A 159 5.06 -6.94 3.23
N GLY A 160 5.61 -5.92 3.86
CA GLY A 160 6.65 -5.12 3.25
C GLY A 160 7.34 -4.18 4.21
N ASN A 161 8.38 -3.54 3.69
CA ASN A 161 9.23 -2.59 4.42
C ASN A 161 8.92 -1.18 3.97
N ILE A 162 8.63 -0.31 4.94
CA ILE A 162 8.35 1.10 4.69
C ILE A 162 9.64 1.81 4.34
N LEU A 163 9.63 2.55 3.23
CA LEU A 163 10.77 3.29 2.73
C LEU A 163 10.93 4.62 3.48
N PRO A 164 12.18 5.07 3.71
CA PRO A 164 12.44 6.40 4.23
C PRO A 164 11.89 7.49 3.29
N GLY A 165 11.31 8.54 3.85
CA GLY A 165 10.72 9.62 3.07
C GLY A 165 9.77 10.50 3.87
N LEU A 166 9.16 11.48 3.20
CA LEU A 166 8.11 12.30 3.82
C LEU A 166 6.93 11.39 4.20
N ALA A 167 6.62 11.33 5.49
CA ALA A 167 5.55 10.50 6.03
C ALA A 167 4.27 11.29 6.32
N GLY A 168 4.32 12.62 6.26
CA GLY A 168 3.14 13.46 6.36
C GLY A 168 3.31 14.68 7.27
N GLY A 169 2.19 15.18 7.78
CA GLY A 169 2.13 16.40 8.57
C GLY A 169 0.88 16.48 9.41
N PHE A 170 0.95 17.24 10.50
CA PHE A 170 -0.16 17.43 11.43
C PHE A 170 -0.28 18.89 11.86
N PHE A 171 -1.52 19.38 11.93
CA PHE A 171 -1.86 20.73 12.30
C PHE A 171 -2.86 20.74 13.45
N VAL A 172 -2.57 21.56 14.47
CA VAL A 172 -3.52 21.87 15.53
C VAL A 172 -4.51 22.91 14.98
N THR A 173 -5.80 22.57 14.97
CA THR A 173 -6.87 23.43 14.42
C THR A 173 -7.73 24.08 15.52
N GLY A 174 -7.54 23.68 16.78
CA GLY A 174 -8.21 24.26 17.94
C GLY A 174 -7.58 23.77 19.23
N THR A 175 -8.07 24.23 20.38
CA THR A 175 -7.49 23.91 21.70
C THR A 175 -7.36 22.40 21.94
N ASN A 176 -8.34 21.62 21.49
CA ASN A 176 -8.40 20.17 21.61
C ASN A 176 -8.74 19.51 20.25
N ALA A 177 -8.22 20.04 19.15
CA ALA A 177 -8.54 19.52 17.82
C ALA A 177 -7.35 19.67 16.88
N GLY A 178 -7.21 18.72 15.97
CA GLY A 178 -6.23 18.80 14.90
C GLY A 178 -6.53 17.84 13.77
N THR A 179 -5.87 18.08 12.65
CA THR A 179 -6.00 17.30 11.42
C THR A 179 -4.63 17.10 10.82
N GLY A 180 -4.45 15.99 10.13
CA GLY A 180 -3.20 15.69 9.46
C GLY A 180 -3.37 14.66 8.37
N VAL A 181 -2.22 14.25 7.86
CA VAL A 181 -2.08 13.16 6.92
C VAL A 181 -0.88 12.36 7.36
N PHE A 182 -0.96 11.04 7.24
CA PHE A 182 0.24 10.23 7.08
C PHE A 182 0.20 9.49 5.75
N ASN A 183 1.38 9.18 5.24
CA ASN A 183 1.57 8.41 4.02
C ASN A 183 2.83 7.57 4.15
N PHE A 184 2.86 6.42 3.49
CA PHE A 184 4.09 5.67 3.33
C PHE A 184 4.15 5.03 1.95
N ALA A 185 5.36 5.04 1.37
CA ALA A 185 5.73 4.15 0.28
C ALA A 185 6.47 2.95 0.88
N ALA A 186 6.28 1.78 0.31
CA ALA A 186 6.89 0.56 0.80
C ALA A 186 7.22 -0.40 -0.33
N ASP A 187 8.31 -1.15 -0.15
CA ASP A 187 8.61 -2.33 -0.95
C ASP A 187 7.86 -3.52 -0.36
N VAL A 188 7.18 -4.30 -1.20
CA VAL A 188 6.52 -5.54 -0.80
C VAL A 188 7.57 -6.65 -0.75
N ASP A 189 7.81 -7.21 0.43
CA ASP A 189 8.79 -8.30 0.61
C ASP A 189 8.16 -9.69 0.58
N PHE A 190 6.85 -9.76 0.82
CA PHE A 190 6.06 -10.97 0.76
C PHE A 190 4.72 -10.70 0.11
N THR A 191 4.35 -11.56 -0.83
CA THR A 191 3.00 -11.71 -1.34
C THR A 191 2.66 -13.19 -1.32
N ASN A 192 1.53 -13.58 -0.74
CA ASN A 192 1.07 -14.96 -0.84
C ASN A 192 0.63 -15.24 -2.28
N VAL A 193 1.34 -16.12 -2.98
CA VAL A 193 1.07 -16.54 -4.37
C VAL A 193 0.68 -18.02 -4.47
N ASP A 194 0.52 -18.69 -3.33
CA ASP A 194 0.19 -20.12 -3.28
C ASP A 194 -1.32 -20.31 -3.48
N SER A 195 -1.70 -20.82 -4.65
CA SER A 195 -3.10 -21.06 -5.03
C SER A 195 -3.82 -22.12 -4.20
N THR A 196 -3.11 -22.80 -3.28
CA THR A 196 -3.71 -23.73 -2.31
C THR A 196 -4.15 -23.05 -1.02
N LYS A 197 -3.84 -21.75 -0.85
CA LYS A 197 -4.22 -20.95 0.31
C LYS A 197 -5.56 -20.26 0.09
N ASP A 198 -6.19 -19.91 1.21
CA ASP A 198 -7.49 -19.26 1.21
C ASP A 198 -7.47 -17.85 0.63
N ALA A 199 -6.30 -17.20 0.52
CA ALA A 199 -6.13 -15.93 -0.17
C ALA A 199 -4.74 -15.84 -0.80
N TYR A 200 -4.68 -15.50 -2.09
CA TYR A 200 -3.43 -15.40 -2.85
C TYR A 200 -3.54 -14.39 -4.01
N PHE A 201 -2.39 -13.95 -4.49
CA PHE A 201 -2.25 -13.02 -5.60
C PHE A 201 -1.58 -13.68 -6.80
N ASN A 202 -1.86 -13.14 -7.99
CA ASN A 202 -1.12 -13.49 -9.20
C ASN A 202 -1.11 -12.30 -10.19
N PRO A 203 0.06 -11.82 -10.63
CA PRO A 203 1.40 -12.09 -10.08
C PRO A 203 1.59 -11.52 -8.65
N ALA A 204 2.79 -11.73 -8.10
CA ALA A 204 3.21 -11.10 -6.85
C ALA A 204 3.22 -9.56 -6.95
N LEU A 205 3.00 -8.90 -5.82
CA LEU A 205 3.07 -7.45 -5.69
C LEU A 205 4.53 -7.02 -5.45
N ASP A 206 4.88 -5.82 -5.89
CA ASP A 206 6.23 -5.24 -5.84
C ASP A 206 6.30 -4.04 -4.90
N THR A 207 5.37 -3.11 -5.05
CA THR A 207 5.35 -1.87 -4.28
C THR A 207 3.97 -1.58 -3.72
N SER A 208 3.97 -0.81 -2.64
CA SER A 208 2.76 -0.32 -2.00
C SER A 208 2.87 1.17 -1.68
N ASN A 209 1.76 1.88 -1.82
CA ASN A 209 1.64 3.28 -1.41
C ASN A 209 0.34 3.47 -0.63
N ALA A 210 0.47 3.88 0.63
CA ALA A 210 -0.65 4.14 1.52
C ALA A 210 -0.71 5.63 1.88
N VAL A 211 -1.94 6.15 2.00
CA VAL A 211 -2.21 7.50 2.50
C VAL A 211 -3.41 7.42 3.43
N ALA A 212 -3.33 8.08 4.57
CA ALA A 212 -4.47 8.27 5.45
C ALA A 212 -4.56 9.69 5.98
N THR A 213 -5.78 10.16 6.17
CA THR A 213 -6.05 11.35 6.97
C THR A 213 -5.95 11.01 8.46
N LEU A 214 -5.63 12.01 9.27
CA LEU A 214 -5.54 11.89 10.72
C LEU A 214 -6.45 12.94 11.37
N GLN A 215 -7.19 12.55 12.40
CA GLN A 215 -8.04 13.44 13.19
C GLN A 215 -7.84 13.16 14.68
N ILE A 216 -7.90 14.20 15.50
CA ILE A 216 -7.89 14.07 16.96
C ILE A 216 -8.87 15.06 17.60
N GLY A 217 -9.42 14.64 18.74
CA GLY A 217 -10.28 15.47 19.59
C GLY A 217 -11.55 15.90 18.86
N GLY A 218 -11.87 17.20 18.85
CA GLY A 218 -13.12 17.71 18.28
C GLY A 218 -13.34 17.46 16.77
N ASN A 219 -12.31 16.99 16.05
CA ASN A 219 -12.38 16.67 14.62
C ASN A 219 -12.72 15.20 14.34
N THR A 220 -12.77 14.32 15.36
CA THR A 220 -13.09 12.90 15.15
C THR A 220 -14.59 12.69 14.97
N THR A 221 -14.99 11.72 14.15
CA THR A 221 -16.39 11.38 13.85
C THR A 221 -16.58 9.88 13.91
N ASP A 222 -17.61 9.43 14.64
CA ASP A 222 -17.99 8.00 14.74
C ASP A 222 -16.82 7.06 15.10
N TRP A 223 -15.93 7.56 15.96
CA TRP A 223 -14.75 6.86 16.42
C TRP A 223 -14.66 6.89 17.95
N THR A 224 -14.29 5.76 18.54
CA THR A 224 -14.01 5.63 19.97
C THR A 224 -12.54 5.32 20.15
N PRO A 225 -11.78 6.11 20.92
CA PRO A 225 -10.39 5.80 21.21
C PRO A 225 -10.23 4.41 21.84
N PRO A 226 -9.17 3.67 21.49
CA PRO A 226 -8.88 2.38 22.11
C PRO A 226 -8.66 2.50 23.61
N THR A 227 -9.13 1.50 24.34
CA THR A 227 -8.83 1.31 25.78
C THR A 227 -7.65 0.38 26.00
N THR A 228 -7.41 -0.53 25.05
CA THR A 228 -6.21 -1.36 24.96
C THR A 228 -5.73 -1.42 23.51
N TRP A 229 -4.51 -1.90 23.26
CA TRP A 229 -3.90 -1.88 21.93
C TRP A 229 -3.02 -3.11 21.67
N VAL A 230 -3.58 -4.31 21.85
CA VAL A 230 -2.81 -5.56 21.97
C VAL A 230 -1.92 -5.84 20.75
N ASP A 231 -2.51 -5.97 19.57
CA ASP A 231 -1.83 -6.22 18.29
C ASP A 231 -0.97 -5.04 17.86
N GLY A 232 -1.32 -3.84 18.34
CA GLY A 232 -0.57 -2.62 18.09
C GLY A 232 0.64 -2.41 19.00
N GLY A 233 0.87 -3.29 19.98
CA GLY A 233 2.04 -3.26 20.88
C GLY A 233 1.81 -2.56 22.23
N GLY A 234 0.55 -2.31 22.61
CA GLY A 234 0.15 -1.59 23.81
C GLY A 234 -0.01 -0.09 23.57
N ILE A 235 -0.71 0.59 24.50
CA ILE A 235 -0.84 2.06 24.48
C ILE A 235 0.39 2.65 25.19
N PRO A 236 1.24 3.43 24.50
CA PRO A 236 2.39 4.08 25.12
C PRO A 236 2.00 5.06 26.23
N THR A 237 2.95 5.48 27.06
CA THR A 237 2.75 6.63 27.96
C THR A 237 2.68 7.93 27.14
N ASN A 238 1.74 8.82 27.45
CA ASN A 238 1.53 10.11 26.76
C ASN A 238 1.49 10.02 25.21
N PRO A 239 0.68 9.13 24.63
CA PRO A 239 0.65 8.92 23.19
C PRO A 239 -0.13 10.03 22.47
N LEU A 240 0.09 10.16 21.17
CA LEU A 240 -0.91 10.77 20.29
C LEU A 240 -1.76 9.64 19.70
N ILE A 241 -3.07 9.71 19.91
CA ILE A 241 -4.03 8.73 19.40
C ILE A 241 -4.92 9.45 18.40
N PHE A 242 -4.91 8.97 17.17
CA PHE A 242 -5.65 9.54 16.06
C PHE A 242 -6.70 8.57 15.56
N GLN A 243 -7.87 9.11 15.21
CA GLN A 243 -8.67 8.51 14.16
C GLN A 243 -7.91 8.62 12.85
N ALA A 244 -7.98 7.59 12.03
CA ALA A 244 -7.36 7.54 10.72
C ALA A 244 -8.32 6.97 9.69
N ASP A 245 -8.30 7.56 8.50
CA ASP A 245 -9.06 7.10 7.33
C ASP A 245 -8.10 7.00 6.16
N GLY A 246 -7.88 5.78 5.67
CA GLY A 246 -6.76 5.47 4.78
C GLY A 246 -7.14 4.64 3.58
N ASN A 247 -6.35 4.77 2.53
CA ASN A 247 -6.37 3.89 1.38
C ASN A 247 -4.94 3.44 1.06
N GLN A 248 -4.83 2.30 0.39
CA GLN A 248 -3.56 1.74 0.00
C GLN A 248 -3.66 1.12 -1.40
N THR A 249 -2.67 1.43 -2.21
CA THR A 249 -2.55 0.94 -3.59
C THR A 249 -1.34 0.04 -3.74
N PHE A 250 -1.40 -0.88 -4.70
CA PHE A 250 -0.32 -1.82 -4.98
C PHE A 250 -0.01 -1.88 -6.47
N GLN A 251 1.24 -2.22 -6.79
CA GLN A 251 1.66 -2.53 -8.15
C GLN A 251 2.28 -3.91 -8.18
N ALA A 252 2.08 -4.62 -9.29
CA ALA A 252 2.68 -5.93 -9.53
C ALA A 252 4.17 -5.82 -9.91
N VAL A 253 4.88 -6.93 -9.72
CA VAL A 253 6.24 -7.10 -10.25
C VAL A 253 6.20 -7.11 -11.77
N PRO A 254 7.05 -6.32 -12.46
CA PRO A 254 7.18 -6.37 -13.91
C PRO A 254 7.47 -7.78 -14.39
N GLU A 255 6.73 -8.22 -15.41
CA GLU A 255 6.98 -9.50 -16.05
C GLU A 255 8.47 -9.60 -16.46
N PRO A 256 9.13 -10.74 -16.22
CA PRO A 256 10.53 -10.90 -16.57
C PRO A 256 10.77 -10.59 -18.05
N ALA A 257 11.85 -9.84 -18.35
CA ALA A 257 12.26 -9.53 -19.72
C ALA A 257 12.50 -10.78 -20.60
N SER A 258 12.60 -11.97 -20.00
CA SER A 258 12.64 -13.24 -20.72
C SER A 258 11.36 -13.54 -21.51
N LEU A 259 10.18 -13.15 -21.02
CA LEU A 259 8.93 -13.31 -21.79
C LEU A 259 8.91 -12.40 -23.02
N ALA A 260 9.37 -11.16 -22.85
CA ALA A 260 9.58 -10.24 -23.96
C ALA A 260 10.61 -10.80 -24.96
N LEU A 261 11.70 -11.42 -24.48
CA LEU A 261 12.73 -12.04 -25.32
C LEU A 261 12.19 -13.26 -26.09
N VAL A 262 11.37 -14.11 -25.45
CA VAL A 262 10.70 -15.24 -26.12
C VAL A 262 9.72 -14.74 -27.17
N GLY A 263 8.93 -13.71 -26.87
CA GLY A 263 8.05 -13.06 -27.83
C GLY A 263 8.81 -12.51 -29.04
N LEU A 264 9.94 -11.83 -28.81
CA LEU A 264 10.84 -11.34 -29.86
C LEU A 264 11.48 -12.47 -30.65
N ALA A 265 11.89 -13.56 -30.00
CA ALA A 265 12.46 -14.74 -30.66
C ALA A 265 11.44 -15.41 -31.59
N LEU A 266 10.19 -15.57 -31.14
CA LEU A 266 9.10 -16.11 -31.95
C LEU A 266 8.75 -15.19 -33.13
N ALA A 267 8.70 -13.88 -32.92
CA ALA A 267 8.51 -12.90 -33.98
C ALA A 267 9.65 -12.95 -35.02
N GLY A 268 10.90 -13.06 -34.56
CA GLY A 268 12.08 -13.22 -35.41
C GLY A 268 12.04 -14.52 -36.23
N LEU A 269 11.64 -15.63 -35.63
CA LEU A 269 11.46 -16.91 -36.32
C LEU A 269 10.33 -16.85 -37.36
N GLY A 270 9.18 -16.26 -37.03
CA GLY A 270 8.08 -16.04 -37.97
C GLY A 270 8.49 -15.19 -39.17
N TYR A 271 9.24 -14.12 -38.93
CA TYR A 271 9.76 -13.24 -39.99
C TYR A 271 10.79 -13.96 -40.87
N SER A 272 11.70 -14.75 -40.28
CA SER A 272 12.69 -15.53 -41.03
C SER A 272 12.05 -16.59 -41.94
N ARG A 273 10.97 -17.23 -41.48
CA ARG A 273 10.21 -18.21 -42.28
C ARG A 273 9.46 -17.55 -43.43
N ARG A 274 8.92 -16.34 -43.24
CA ARG A 274 8.28 -15.57 -44.33
C ARG A 274 9.27 -15.20 -45.44
N ARG A 275 10.52 -14.85 -45.08
CA ARG A 275 11.57 -14.59 -46.08
C ARG A 275 11.94 -15.82 -46.90
N ARG A 276 11.92 -17.02 -46.31
CA ARG A 276 12.21 -18.28 -47.04
C ARG A 276 11.13 -18.69 -48.05
N ASN A 277 9.89 -18.20 -47.90
CA ASN A 277 8.80 -18.55 -48.82
C ASN A 277 8.59 -17.51 -49.94
N GLN A 278 9.33 -16.40 -49.94
CA GLN A 278 9.27 -15.34 -50.95
C GLN A 278 10.53 -15.26 -51.83
N ALA A 279 11.48 -16.18 -51.63
CA ALA A 279 12.66 -16.41 -52.47
C ALA A 279 12.53 -17.78 -53.14
#